data_AF-A0A2Y9AKD5-F1
#
_entry.id   AF-A0A2Y9AKD5-F1
#
_cell.length_a   1.000
_cell.length_b   1.000
_cell.length_c   1.000
_cell.angle_alpha   90.00
_cell.angle_beta   90.00
_cell.angle_gamma   90.00
#
_symmetry.space_group_name_H-M   'P 1'
#
loop_
_entity.id
_entity.type
_entity.pdbx_description
1 polymer ?
#
loop_
_entity_poly.entity_id
_entity_poly.type
_entity_poly.pdbx_seq_one_letter_code
_entity_poly.pdbx_strand_id
1 'polypeptide(L)'
;MKTHFLAGALCLALTAPAAAQDTETLARTYVALPGVQAMMDNMFSAEALVTQFMSQIPPSVEVSEAKQAQIGELMAEAMNEMRPELERAMVESSSATFDAPELEALIAFYETEAGASVMAKMQPMMADFLARMGPRLTEMQQTLVPEVVSILQAEE
;
A
#
# COMPACT_ATOMS: atom_id res chain seq x y z
N MET A 1 -19.39 -7.77 -67.52
CA MET A 1 -18.70 -6.46 -67.54
C MET A 1 -19.39 -5.56 -66.52
N LYS A 2 -18.61 -4.85 -65.69
CA LYS A 2 -19.00 -3.86 -64.65
C LYS A 2 -19.17 -4.40 -63.21
N THR A 3 -17.99 -4.56 -62.59
CA THR A 3 -17.61 -4.26 -61.20
C THR A 3 -18.50 -3.26 -60.47
N HIS A 4 -18.88 -3.50 -59.20
CA HIS A 4 -19.07 -2.43 -58.21
C HIS A 4 -18.87 -2.92 -56.75
N PHE A 5 -17.78 -2.41 -56.17
CA PHE A 5 -17.52 -2.02 -54.77
C PHE A 5 -17.42 -3.07 -53.64
N LEU A 6 -16.17 -3.50 -53.40
CA LEU A 6 -15.57 -3.55 -52.07
C LEU A 6 -15.62 -2.16 -51.42
N ALA A 7 -16.12 -2.05 -50.18
CA ALA A 7 -15.58 -1.17 -49.12
C ALA A 7 -16.51 -1.22 -47.90
N GLY A 8 -16.04 -1.85 -46.83
CA GLY A 8 -16.78 -1.90 -45.56
C GLY A 8 -15.97 -2.59 -44.47
N ALA A 9 -14.67 -2.28 -44.41
CA ALA A 9 -13.82 -2.70 -43.32
C ALA A 9 -13.09 -1.48 -42.76
N LEU A 10 -13.00 -1.46 -41.44
CA LEU A 10 -12.00 -0.76 -40.62
C LEU A 10 -12.34 0.66 -40.15
N CYS A 11 -13.15 0.74 -39.08
CA CYS A 11 -13.10 1.82 -38.10
C CYS A 11 -13.30 1.25 -36.68
N LEU A 12 -12.38 0.39 -36.23
CA LEU A 12 -12.27 -0.04 -34.82
C LEU A 12 -10.78 -0.02 -34.47
N ALA A 13 -10.25 1.10 -33.94
CA ALA A 13 -9.04 1.12 -33.10
C ALA A 13 -8.47 2.53 -32.82
N LEU A 14 -9.24 3.52 -32.32
CA LEU A 14 -8.64 4.80 -31.87
C LEU A 14 -9.30 5.48 -30.65
N THR A 15 -9.97 4.76 -29.74
CA THR A 15 -10.57 5.38 -28.54
C THR A 15 -9.69 5.34 -27.27
N ALA A 16 -8.47 4.80 -27.32
CA ALA A 16 -7.64 4.58 -26.14
C ALA A 16 -7.10 5.82 -25.39
N PRO A 17 -6.72 6.96 -26.01
CA PRO A 17 -6.00 8.00 -25.28
C PRO A 17 -6.86 8.83 -24.32
N ALA A 18 -8.16 8.99 -24.62
CA ALA A 18 -9.06 9.79 -23.78
C ALA A 18 -9.39 9.09 -22.45
N ALA A 19 -9.61 7.77 -22.47
CA ALA A 19 -9.89 6.99 -21.26
C ALA A 19 -8.66 6.85 -20.35
N ALA A 20 -7.45 6.76 -20.93
CA ALA A 20 -6.21 6.70 -20.16
C ALA A 20 -5.90 8.02 -19.43
N GLN A 21 -6.10 9.16 -20.09
CA GLN A 21 -5.91 10.48 -19.48
C GLN A 21 -6.90 10.76 -18.35
N ASP A 22 -8.13 10.25 -18.48
CA ASP A 22 -9.16 10.31 -17.47
C ASP A 22 -8.79 9.47 -16.23
N THR A 23 -8.31 8.24 -16.46
CA THR A 23 -7.88 7.31 -15.39
C THR A 23 -6.68 7.85 -14.60
N GLU A 24 -5.68 8.45 -15.26
CA GLU A 24 -4.53 9.05 -14.56
C GLU A 24 -4.97 10.25 -13.70
N THR A 25 -5.90 11.06 -14.19
CA THR A 25 -6.44 12.19 -13.43
C THR A 25 -7.20 11.71 -12.20
N LEU A 26 -8.06 10.70 -12.35
CA LEU A 26 -8.76 10.07 -11.23
C LEU A 26 -7.79 9.44 -10.23
N ALA A 27 -6.73 8.76 -10.69
CA ALA A 27 -5.70 8.19 -9.82
C ALA A 27 -4.99 9.28 -8.98
N ARG A 28 -4.69 10.45 -9.58
CA ARG A 28 -4.14 11.60 -8.86
C ARG A 28 -5.10 12.09 -7.78
N THR A 29 -6.39 12.22 -8.10
CA THR A 29 -7.42 12.60 -7.13
C THR A 29 -7.50 11.61 -5.98
N TYR A 30 -7.51 10.30 -6.28
CA TYR A 30 -7.55 9.24 -5.28
C TYR A 30 -6.33 9.29 -4.34
N VAL A 31 -5.11 9.40 -4.88
CA VAL A 31 -3.88 9.47 -4.07
C VAL A 31 -3.84 10.75 -3.23
N ALA A 32 -4.43 11.84 -3.71
CA ALA A 32 -4.53 13.11 -2.99
C ALA A 32 -5.60 13.12 -1.87
N LEU A 33 -6.41 12.06 -1.74
CA LEU A 33 -7.44 12.01 -0.68
C LEU A 33 -6.79 12.11 0.71
N PRO A 34 -7.39 12.87 1.66
CA PRO A 34 -6.80 13.07 2.99
C PRO A 34 -6.52 11.76 3.74
N GLY A 35 -7.39 10.76 3.59
CA GLY A 35 -7.18 9.46 4.22
C GLY A 35 -5.98 8.70 3.63
N VAL A 36 -5.76 8.78 2.32
CA VAL A 36 -4.63 8.13 1.65
C VAL A 36 -3.32 8.84 2.03
N GLN A 37 -3.34 10.16 2.07
CA GLN A 37 -2.22 10.97 2.54
C GLN A 37 -1.87 10.66 3.99
N ALA A 38 -2.86 10.60 4.88
CA ALA A 38 -2.65 10.22 6.28
C ALA A 38 -2.12 8.79 6.42
N MET A 39 -2.52 7.86 5.55
CA MET A 39 -1.96 6.51 5.53
C MET A 39 -0.48 6.52 5.18
N MET A 40 -0.07 7.28 4.16
CA MET A 40 1.34 7.45 3.80
C MET A 40 2.14 8.14 4.92
N ASP A 41 1.58 9.18 5.54
CA ASP A 41 2.21 9.91 6.64
C ASP A 41 2.47 9.00 7.84
N ASN A 42 1.48 8.17 8.20
CA ASN A 42 1.63 7.23 9.30
C ASN A 42 2.66 6.14 8.98
N MET A 43 2.64 5.59 7.76
CA MET A 43 3.56 4.55 7.31
C MET A 43 5.02 5.04 7.30
N PHE A 44 5.25 6.31 6.97
CA PHE A 44 6.58 6.93 6.93
C PHE A 44 6.84 7.88 8.11
N SER A 45 6.10 7.71 9.19
CA SER A 45 6.34 8.44 10.43
C SER A 45 7.68 8.04 11.04
N ALA A 46 8.33 8.97 11.74
CA ALA A 46 9.59 8.71 12.44
C ALA A 46 9.49 7.49 13.38
N GLU A 47 8.35 7.34 14.07
CA GLU A 47 8.08 6.22 14.96
C GLU A 47 7.99 4.88 14.22
N ALA A 48 7.23 4.82 13.11
CA ALA A 48 7.11 3.61 12.31
C ALA A 48 8.46 3.21 11.70
N LEU A 49 9.19 4.18 11.16
CA LEU A 49 10.49 3.98 10.54
C LEU A 49 11.54 3.52 11.54
N VAL A 50 11.63 4.16 12.71
CA VAL A 50 12.59 3.75 13.74
C VAL A 50 12.25 2.38 14.31
N THR A 51 10.97 2.07 14.51
CA THR A 51 10.54 0.74 14.99
C THR A 51 10.99 -0.34 14.02
N GLN A 52 10.73 -0.13 12.72
CA GLN A 52 11.16 -1.06 11.68
C GLN A 52 12.69 -1.15 11.58
N PHE A 53 13.40 -0.04 11.74
CA PHE A 53 14.85 -0.02 11.71
C PHE A 53 15.46 -0.77 12.92
N MET A 54 14.95 -0.52 14.12
CA MET A 54 15.39 -1.21 15.35
C MET A 54 15.15 -2.72 15.30
N SER A 55 14.10 -3.18 14.60
CA SER A 55 13.85 -4.62 14.41
C SER A 55 14.98 -5.35 13.65
N GLN A 56 15.81 -4.61 12.92
CA GLN A 56 16.94 -5.13 12.15
C GLN A 56 18.28 -4.96 12.85
N ILE A 57 18.32 -4.20 13.95
CA ILE A 57 19.54 -3.99 14.73
C ILE A 57 19.78 -5.23 15.61
N PRO A 58 21.01 -5.77 15.64
CA PRO A 58 21.32 -6.89 16.52
C PRO A 58 21.04 -6.53 17.99
N PRO A 59 20.50 -7.46 18.80
CA PRO A 59 20.17 -7.19 20.21
C PRO A 59 21.40 -6.86 21.07
N SER A 60 22.61 -7.12 20.57
CA SER A 60 23.87 -6.74 21.22
C SER A 60 24.20 -5.25 21.09
N VAL A 61 23.48 -4.50 20.26
CA VAL A 61 23.69 -3.07 20.05
C VAL A 61 22.63 -2.30 20.83
N GLU A 62 23.04 -1.66 21.92
CA GLU A 62 22.16 -0.78 22.68
C GLU A 62 22.07 0.60 22.01
N VAL A 63 20.85 1.02 21.68
CA VAL A 63 20.54 2.33 21.11
C VAL A 63 19.65 3.08 22.09
N SER A 64 20.15 4.19 22.64
CA SER A 64 19.36 5.01 23.56
C SER A 64 18.15 5.64 22.86
N GLU A 65 17.08 5.93 23.61
CA GLU A 65 15.87 6.58 23.10
C GLU A 65 16.17 7.89 22.36
N ALA A 66 17.10 8.70 22.89
CA ALA A 66 17.52 9.94 22.22
C ALA A 66 18.15 9.69 20.84
N LYS A 67 18.90 8.60 20.67
CA LYS A 67 19.46 8.22 19.36
C LYS A 67 18.39 7.63 18.45
N GLN A 68 17.45 6.86 18.99
CA GLN A 68 16.32 6.35 18.23
C GLN A 68 15.48 7.51 17.66
N ALA A 69 15.18 8.53 18.46
CA ALA A 69 14.49 9.73 18.00
C ALA A 69 15.23 10.42 16.84
N GLN A 70 16.54 10.64 16.99
CA GLN A 70 17.38 11.24 15.94
C GLN A 70 17.41 10.40 14.65
N ILE A 71 17.47 9.08 14.77
CA ILE A 71 17.43 8.16 13.62
C ILE A 71 16.06 8.24 12.94
N GLY A 72 14.97 8.20 13.72
CA GLY A 72 13.60 8.30 13.19
C GLY A 72 13.37 9.61 12.46
N GLU A 73 13.82 10.74 13.01
CA GLU A 73 13.74 12.06 12.37
C GLU A 73 14.52 12.09 11.06
N LEU A 74 15.78 11.62 11.05
CA LEU A 74 16.61 11.55 9.85
C LEU A 74 15.96 10.70 8.75
N MET A 75 15.39 9.54 9.11
CA MET A 75 14.71 8.66 8.16
C MET A 75 13.42 9.30 7.64
N ALA A 76 12.63 9.93 8.50
CA ALA A 76 11.39 10.61 8.10
C ALA A 76 11.68 11.79 7.17
N GLU A 77 12.74 12.56 7.42
CA GLU A 77 13.20 13.63 6.53
C GLU A 77 13.56 13.08 5.14
N ALA A 78 14.35 12.02 5.07
CA ALA A 78 14.71 11.38 3.80
C ALA A 78 13.47 10.85 3.05
N MET A 79 12.50 10.27 3.77
CA MET A 79 11.24 9.82 3.17
C MET A 79 10.37 10.97 2.67
N ASN A 80 10.37 12.11 3.37
CA ASN A 80 9.66 13.31 2.94
C ASN A 80 10.28 13.91 1.66
N GLU A 81 11.60 13.87 1.50
CA GLU A 81 12.25 14.26 0.25
C GLU A 81 11.81 13.35 -0.92
N MET A 82 11.61 12.07 -0.66
CA MET A 82 11.11 11.10 -1.64
C MET A 82 9.59 11.16 -1.87
N ARG A 83 8.85 11.93 -1.06
CA ARG A 83 7.37 11.98 -1.12
C ARG A 83 6.82 12.24 -2.52
N PRO A 84 7.32 13.19 -3.32
CA PRO A 84 6.80 13.43 -4.66
C PRO A 84 6.97 12.22 -5.59
N GLU A 85 8.06 11.47 -5.45
CA GLU A 85 8.34 10.28 -6.25
C GLU A 85 7.46 9.11 -5.85
N LEU A 86 7.20 8.96 -4.55
CA LEU A 86 6.29 7.96 -3.99
C LEU A 86 4.85 8.21 -4.45
N GLU A 87 4.38 9.45 -4.38
CA GLU A 87 3.05 9.82 -4.87
C GLU A 87 2.92 9.56 -6.37
N ARG A 88 3.94 9.94 -7.15
CA ARG A 88 3.96 9.64 -8.59
C ARG A 88 3.88 8.14 -8.85
N ALA A 89 4.67 7.33 -8.15
CA ALA A 89 4.65 5.87 -8.29
C ALA A 89 3.28 5.28 -7.87
N MET A 90 2.66 5.83 -6.84
CA MET A 90 1.33 5.41 -6.39
C MET A 90 0.25 5.76 -7.41
N VAL A 91 0.32 6.94 -8.03
CA VAL A 91 -0.56 7.33 -9.14
C VAL A 91 -0.41 6.40 -10.32
N GLU A 92 0.83 6.13 -10.75
CA GLU A 92 1.14 5.21 -11.86
C GLU A 92 0.62 3.79 -11.58
N SER A 93 0.83 3.29 -10.36
CA SER A 93 0.33 1.98 -9.94
C SER A 93 -1.20 1.95 -9.91
N SER A 94 -1.84 3.00 -9.40
CA SER A 94 -3.30 3.08 -9.30
C SER A 94 -3.95 3.13 -10.68
N SER A 95 -3.43 3.95 -11.60
CA SER A 95 -3.98 4.05 -12.97
C SER A 95 -3.70 2.82 -13.84
N ALA A 96 -2.68 2.02 -13.50
CA ALA A 96 -2.42 0.74 -14.15
C ALA A 96 -3.27 -0.41 -13.59
N THR A 97 -3.78 -0.27 -12.36
CA THR A 97 -4.51 -1.33 -11.64
C THR A 97 -6.02 -1.19 -11.76
N PHE A 98 -6.53 0.04 -11.67
CA PHE A 98 -7.96 0.34 -11.65
C PHE A 98 -8.39 1.05 -12.92
N ASP A 99 -9.59 0.77 -13.38
CA ASP A 99 -10.23 1.55 -14.44
C ASP A 99 -10.89 2.83 -13.89
N ALA A 100 -11.34 3.71 -14.79
CA ALA A 100 -11.96 4.97 -14.42
C ALA A 100 -13.22 4.80 -13.53
N PRO A 101 -14.21 3.95 -13.88
CA PRO A 101 -15.35 3.67 -13.00
C PRO A 101 -14.97 3.17 -11.60
N GLU A 102 -13.94 2.32 -11.48
CA GLU A 102 -13.45 1.84 -10.19
C GLU A 102 -12.84 2.97 -9.35
N LEU A 103 -12.00 3.82 -9.95
CA LEU A 103 -11.42 4.98 -9.27
C LEU A 103 -12.49 5.99 -8.87
N GLU A 104 -13.45 6.29 -9.73
CA GLU A 104 -14.60 7.16 -9.40
C GLU A 104 -15.36 6.63 -8.19
N ALA A 105 -15.66 5.33 -8.16
CA ALA A 105 -16.36 4.71 -7.04
C ALA A 105 -15.55 4.75 -5.74
N LEU A 106 -14.24 4.51 -5.80
CA LEU A 106 -13.34 4.60 -4.65
C LEU A 106 -13.31 6.03 -4.09
N ILE A 107 -13.12 7.03 -4.96
CA ILE A 107 -13.10 8.44 -4.58
C ILE A 107 -14.44 8.83 -3.94
N ALA A 108 -15.55 8.57 -4.63
CA ALA A 108 -16.88 8.92 -4.15
C ALA A 108 -17.18 8.30 -2.78
N PHE A 109 -16.75 7.06 -2.54
CA PHE A 109 -16.91 6.42 -1.23
C PHE A 109 -16.07 7.09 -0.15
N TYR A 110 -14.76 7.27 -0.39
CA TYR A 110 -13.83 7.78 0.62
C TYR A 110 -13.97 9.28 0.91
N GLU A 111 -14.62 10.04 0.02
CA GLU A 111 -15.03 11.43 0.28
C GLU A 111 -16.22 11.53 1.25
N THR A 112 -16.99 10.45 1.45
CA THR A 112 -18.04 10.44 2.47
C THR A 112 -17.46 10.40 3.88
N GLU A 113 -18.18 10.95 4.86
CA GLU A 113 -17.81 10.84 6.28
C GLU A 113 -17.61 9.38 6.71
N ALA A 114 -18.46 8.48 6.23
CA ALA A 114 -18.38 7.06 6.52
C ALA A 114 -17.12 6.42 5.91
N GLY A 115 -16.83 6.69 4.63
CA GLY A 115 -15.64 6.16 3.95
C GLY A 115 -14.34 6.66 4.57
N ALA A 116 -14.24 7.97 4.84
CA ALA A 116 -13.11 8.54 5.57
C ALA A 116 -12.94 7.90 6.95
N SER A 117 -14.05 7.68 7.67
CA SER A 117 -14.02 7.00 8.98
C SER A 117 -13.54 5.55 8.89
N VAL A 118 -13.95 4.82 7.85
CA VAL A 118 -13.46 3.45 7.60
C VAL A 118 -11.95 3.45 7.41
N MET A 119 -11.42 4.32 6.55
CA MET A 119 -9.99 4.38 6.28
C MET A 119 -9.18 4.71 7.55
N ALA A 120 -9.64 5.67 8.35
CA ALA A 120 -9.01 6.02 9.62
C ALA A 120 -9.03 4.90 10.67
N LYS A 121 -10.06 4.04 10.65
CA LYS A 121 -10.24 2.95 11.63
C LYS A 121 -9.58 1.65 11.24
N MET A 122 -9.22 1.45 9.97
CA MET A 122 -8.61 0.21 9.50
C MET A 122 -7.31 -0.12 10.23
N GLN A 123 -6.40 0.84 10.39
CA GLN A 123 -5.11 0.62 11.06
C GLN A 123 -5.27 0.28 12.55
N PRO A 124 -6.02 1.06 13.37
CA PRO A 124 -6.29 0.71 14.76
C PRO A 124 -7.00 -0.64 14.93
N MET A 125 -7.95 -0.97 14.03
CA MET A 125 -8.64 -2.26 14.04
C MET A 125 -7.66 -3.41 13.81
N MET A 126 -6.71 -3.28 12.88
CA MET A 126 -5.69 -4.29 12.63
C MET A 126 -4.70 -4.41 13.77
N ALA A 127 -4.29 -3.30 14.38
CA ALA A 127 -3.45 -3.32 15.57
C ALA A 127 -4.13 -4.05 16.75
N ASP A 128 -5.41 -3.75 17.02
CA ASP A 128 -6.20 -4.43 18.06
C ASP A 128 -6.36 -5.92 17.76
N PHE A 129 -6.65 -6.28 16.51
CA PHE A 129 -6.73 -7.68 16.08
C PHE A 129 -5.41 -8.42 16.35
N LEU A 130 -4.27 -7.87 15.93
CA LEU A 130 -2.96 -8.47 16.14
C LEU A 130 -2.59 -8.56 17.62
N ALA A 131 -2.91 -7.55 18.42
CA ALA A 131 -2.66 -7.58 19.87
C ALA A 131 -3.44 -8.72 20.55
N ARG A 132 -4.68 -8.98 20.12
CA ARG A 132 -5.50 -10.09 20.64
C ARG A 132 -5.04 -11.46 20.15
N MET A 133 -4.62 -11.54 18.89
CA MET A 133 -4.22 -12.80 18.27
C MET A 133 -2.77 -13.18 18.57
N GLY A 134 -1.90 -12.22 18.86
CA GLY A 134 -0.47 -12.41 19.06
C GLY A 134 -0.11 -13.54 20.03
N PRO A 135 -0.66 -13.56 21.27
CA PRO A 135 -0.37 -14.64 22.22
C PRO A 135 -0.75 -16.03 21.69
N ARG A 136 -1.90 -16.13 21.01
CA ARG A 136 -2.37 -17.40 20.44
C ARG A 136 -1.52 -17.86 19.25
N LEU A 137 -1.03 -16.92 18.45
CA LEU A 137 -0.09 -17.21 17.36
C LEU A 137 1.25 -17.72 17.92
N THR A 138 1.74 -17.13 19.02
CA THR A 138 2.95 -17.59 19.71
C THR A 138 2.78 -18.98 20.31
N GLU A 139 1.66 -19.25 21.00
CA GLU A 139 1.35 -20.57 21.55
C GLU A 139 1.26 -21.65 20.46
N MET A 140 0.57 -21.32 19.36
CA MET A 140 0.49 -22.20 18.18
C MET A 140 1.89 -22.51 17.62
N GLN A 141 2.76 -21.50 17.46
CA GLN A 141 4.13 -21.71 16.98
C GLN A 141 4.93 -22.61 17.93
N GLN A 142 4.87 -22.37 19.24
CA GLN A 142 5.55 -23.20 20.24
C GLN A 142 5.09 -24.66 20.22
N THR A 143 3.81 -24.89 19.88
CA THR A 143 3.23 -26.24 19.77
C THR A 143 3.66 -26.94 18.48
N LEU A 144 3.67 -26.22 17.35
CA LEU A 144 3.92 -26.83 16.03
C LEU A 144 5.42 -26.96 15.70
N VAL A 145 6.28 -26.08 16.22
CA VAL A 145 7.72 -26.12 15.90
C VAL A 145 8.36 -27.49 16.19
N PRO A 146 8.11 -28.15 17.34
CA PRO A 146 8.64 -29.50 17.58
C PRO A 146 8.17 -30.54 16.56
N GLU A 147 6.90 -30.50 16.14
CA GLU A 147 6.36 -31.41 15.14
C GLU A 147 7.00 -31.18 13.77
N VAL A 148 7.15 -29.91 13.36
CA VAL A 148 7.83 -29.55 12.12
C VAL A 148 9.28 -30.01 12.13
N VAL A 149 10.01 -29.80 13.23
CA VAL A 149 11.40 -30.29 13.37
C VAL A 149 11.45 -31.82 13.29
N SER A 150 10.52 -32.53 13.92
CA SER A 150 10.45 -33.99 13.83
C SER A 150 10.20 -34.49 12.41
N ILE A 151 9.37 -33.79 11.62
CA ILE A 151 9.15 -34.13 10.22
C ILE A 151 10.43 -33.90 9.40
N LEU A 152 11.10 -32.76 9.58
CA LEU A 152 12.33 -32.42 8.86
C LEU A 152 13.49 -33.37 9.18
N GLN A 153 13.54 -33.92 10.40
CA GLN A 153 14.57 -34.88 10.84
C GLN A 153 14.25 -36.33 10.48
N ALA A 154 13.02 -36.64 10.05
CA ALA A 154 12.60 -38.00 9.70
C ALA A 154 12.96 -38.40 8.25
N GLU A 155 13.51 -37.49 7.45
CA GLU A 155 13.94 -37.73 6.05
C GLU A 155 15.47 -37.95 5.88
N GLU A 156 16.21 -38.25 6.96
CA GLU A 156 17.59 -38.80 6.91
C GLU A 156 17.62 -40.31 7.25
#